data_AF-A0A5K1FWK7-F1
#
_entry.id   AF-A0A5K1FWK7-F1
#
_cell.length_a   1.000
_cell.length_b   1.000
_cell.length_c   1.000
_cell.angle_alpha   90.00
_cell.angle_beta   90.00
_cell.angle_gamma   90.00
#
_symmetry.space_group_name_H-M   'P 1'
#
loop_
_entity.id
_entity.type
_entity.pdbx_description
1 polymer ?
#
loop_
_entity_poly.entity_id
_entity_poly.type
_entity_poly.pdbx_seq_one_letter_code
_entity_poly.pdbx_strand_id
1 'polypeptide(L)' 'DDNLRGDATSVDISTEENLVNLVKAGEALLEKPVSRVNLETGVFEPIKGEGTNKDALT' A
#
# COMPACT_ATOMS: atom_id res chain seq x y z
N ASP A 1 1.61 -8.78 -1.81
CA ASP A 1 2.81 -7.99 -2.12
C ASP A 1 2.43 -6.54 -1.99
N ASP A 2 3.15 -5.82 -1.13
CA ASP A 2 2.90 -4.40 -0.77
C ASP A 2 3.95 -3.48 -1.40
N ASN A 3 4.89 -4.05 -2.14
CA ASN A 3 5.98 -3.33 -2.74
C ASN A 3 5.60 -2.80 -4.13
N LEU A 4 6.06 -1.58 -4.42
CA LEU A 4 6.10 -1.05 -5.77
C LEU A 4 7.18 -1.79 -6.58
N ARG A 5 7.01 -1.85 -7.91
CA ARG A 5 7.91 -2.58 -8.82
C ARG A 5 8.18 -1.75 -10.06
N GLY A 6 9.34 -1.95 -10.68
CA GLY A 6 9.74 -1.23 -11.90
C GLY A 6 9.77 0.29 -11.69
N ASP A 7 9.31 1.04 -12.69
CA ASP A 7 9.31 2.52 -12.67
C ASP A 7 8.50 3.11 -11.50
N ALA A 8 7.54 2.37 -10.95
CA ALA A 8 6.76 2.81 -9.79
C ALA A 8 7.60 2.88 -8.51
N THR A 9 8.80 2.31 -8.50
CA THR A 9 9.75 2.47 -7.39
C THR A 9 10.49 3.80 -7.42
N SER A 10 10.48 4.51 -8.56
CA SER A 10 11.18 5.79 -8.72
C SER A 10 10.26 6.97 -8.44
N VAL A 11 10.79 7.97 -7.74
CA VAL A 11 10.05 9.19 -7.36
C VAL A 11 10.14 10.31 -8.40
N ASP A 12 11.03 10.17 -9.39
CA ASP A 12 11.33 11.14 -10.45
C ASP A 12 10.74 10.76 -11.83
N ILE A 13 10.22 9.54 -11.99
CA ILE A 13 9.58 9.08 -13.23
C ILE A 13 8.09 9.45 -13.18
N SER A 14 7.74 10.59 -13.76
CA SER A 14 6.37 11.12 -13.79
C SER A 14 5.66 10.89 -15.14
N THR A 15 5.93 9.78 -15.82
CA THR A 15 5.19 9.39 -17.03
C THR A 15 3.72 9.12 -16.67
N GLU A 16 2.81 9.37 -17.61
CA GLU A 16 1.37 9.13 -17.39
C GLU A 16 1.10 7.67 -16.96
N GLU A 17 1.77 6.73 -17.61
CA GLU A 17 1.69 5.30 -17.28
C GLU A 17 2.11 5.02 -15.83
N ASN A 18 3.24 5.59 -15.38
CA ASN A 18 3.72 5.36 -14.02
C ASN A 18 2.75 5.94 -12.98
N LEU A 19 2.21 7.14 -13.24
CA LEU A 19 1.23 7.76 -12.35
C LEU A 19 -0.06 6.93 -12.25
N VAL A 20 -0.57 6.42 -13.37
CA VAL A 20 -1.74 5.52 -13.39
C VAL A 20 -1.47 4.23 -12.61
N ASN A 21 -0.27 3.66 -12.75
CA ASN A 21 0.12 2.46 -12.02
C ASN A 21 0.23 2.71 -10.51
N LEU A 22 0.75 3.86 -10.09
CA LEU A 22 0.79 4.29 -8.69
C LEU A 22 -0.61 4.46 -8.09
N VAL A 23 -1.56 5.05 -8.84
CA VAL A 23 -2.96 5.15 -8.40
C VAL A 23 -3.56 3.77 -8.17
N LYS A 24 -3.42 2.85 -9.13
CA LYS A 24 -3.93 1.46 -9.00
C LYS A 24 -3.30 0.74 -7.80
N ALA A 25 -2.01 0.95 -7.55
CA ALA A 25 -1.33 0.37 -6.40
C ALA A 25 -1.91 0.92 -5.07
N GLY A 26 -2.19 2.22 -5.01
CA GLY A 26 -2.86 2.86 -3.87
C GLY A 26 -4.28 2.33 -3.64
N GLU A 27 -5.09 2.23 -4.69
CA GLU A 27 -6.44 1.65 -4.62
C GLU A 27 -6.41 0.21 -4.13
N ALA A 28 -5.47 -0.60 -4.62
CA ALA A 28 -5.28 -1.98 -4.15
C ALA A 28 -4.82 -2.05 -2.68
N LEU A 29 -4.07 -1.05 -2.20
CA LEU A 29 -3.63 -0.97 -0.81
C LEU A 29 -4.79 -0.59 0.13
N LEU A 30 -5.73 0.24 -0.33
CA LEU A 30 -6.91 0.64 0.44
C LEU A 30 -7.82 -0.53 0.76
N GLU A 31 -7.96 -1.49 -0.15
CA GLU A 31 -8.80 -2.68 0.03
C GLU A 31 -8.14 -3.76 0.91
N LYS A 32 -6.86 -3.60 1.27
CA LYS A 32 -6.15 -4.54 2.18
C LYS A 32 -6.55 -4.31 3.64
N PRO A 33 -6.46 -5.34 4.49
CA PRO A 33 -6.75 -5.21 5.91
C PRO A 33 -5.79 -4.25 6.60
N VAL A 34 -6.30 -3.55 7.62
CA VAL A 34 -5.47 -2.73 8.51
C VAL A 34 -4.34 -3.57 9.08
N SER A 35 -3.12 -3.03 9.05
CA SER A 35 -1.93 -3.71 9.54
C SER A 35 -1.13 -2.83 10.48
N ARG A 36 -0.49 -3.43 11.49
CA ARG A 36 0.43 -2.76 12.43
C ARG A 36 1.84 -3.29 12.23
N VAL A 37 2.83 -2.43 12.45
CA VAL A 37 4.22 -2.86 12.45
C VAL A 37 4.52 -3.64 13.72
N ASN A 38 5.05 -4.85 13.57
CA ASN A 38 5.66 -5.59 14.65
C ASN A 38 7.06 -5.00 14.89
N LEU A 39 7.28 -4.38 16.05
CA LEU A 39 8.53 -3.66 16.35
C LEU A 39 9.74 -4.59 16.55
N GLU A 40 9.52 -5.87 16.83
CA GLU A 40 10.59 -6.86 16.97
C GLU A 40 11.09 -7.34 15.60
N THR A 41 10.17 -7.60 14.67
CA THR A 41 10.50 -8.15 13.34
C THR A 41 10.59 -7.10 12.24
N GLY A 42 10.02 -5.91 12.46
CA GLY A 42 9.86 -4.85 11.47
C GLY A 42 8.79 -5.13 10.40
N VAL A 43 8.04 -6.23 10.53
CA VAL A 43 7.05 -6.67 9.52
C VAL A 43 5.67 -6.09 9.82
N PHE A 44 4.92 -5.76 8.77
CA PHE A 44 3.51 -5.39 8.89
C PHE A 44 2.62 -6.63 9.06
N GLU A 45 1.85 -6.65 10.14
CA GLU A 45 0.95 -7.74 10.49
C GLU A 45 -0.51 -7.25 10.47
N PRO A 46 -1.42 -7.94 9.75
CA PRO A 46 -2.82 -7.56 9.68
C PRO A 46 -3.53 -7.75 11.02
N ILE A 47 -4.37 -6.78 11.39
CA ILE A 47 -5.15 -6.79 12.63
C ILE A 47 -6.52 -7.38 12.32
N LYS A 48 -6.83 -8.51 12.96
CA LYS A 48 -8.16 -9.13 12.82
C LYS A 48 -9.23 -8.22 13.41
N GLY A 49 -10.24 -7.90 12.60
CA GLY A 49 -11.44 -7.18 13.03
C GLY A 49 -11.41 -5.67 12.84
N GLU A 50 -10.28 -5.06 12.42
CA GLU A 50 -10.20 -3.61 12.17
C GLU A 50 -10.59 -3.21 10.73
N GLY A 51 -11.08 -4.14 9.91
CA GLY A 51 -11.55 -3.84 8.55
C GLY A 51 -10.41 -3.56 7.57
N THR A 52 -10.69 -2.77 6.54
CA THR A 52 -9.72 -2.39 5.50
C THR A 52 -9.05 -1.05 5.80
N ASN A 53 -7.94 -0.77 5.12
CA ASN A 53 -7.27 0.54 5.22
C ASN A 53 -8.20 1.68 4.79
N LYS A 54 -9.10 1.44 3.84
CA LYS A 54 -10.13 2.40 3.42
C LYS A 54 -11.10 2.75 4.56
N ASP A 55 -11.56 1.73 5.28
CA ASP A 55 -12.47 1.91 6.42
C ASP A 55 -11.81 2.73 7.53
N ALA A 56 -10.51 2.54 7.76
CA ALA A 56 -9.75 3.26 8.78
C ALA A 56 -9.43 4.72 8.43
N LEU A 57 -9.52 5.11 7.16
CA LEU A 57 -9.29 6.48 6.68
C LEU A 57 -10.57 7.31 6.57
N THR A 58 -11.73 6.72 6.91
CA THR A 58 -13.04 7.38 6.90
C THR A 58 -13.43 7.82 8.32
#